data_AF-A8F6E9-F1
#
_entry.id   AF-A8F6E9-F1
#
_cell.length_a   1.000
_cell.length_b   1.000
_cell.length_c   1.000
_cell.angle_alpha   90.00
_cell.angle_beta   90.00
_cell.angle_gamma   90.00
#
_symmetry.space_group_name_H-M   'P 1'
#
loop_
_entity.id
_entity.type
_entity.pdbx_description
1 polymer ?
#
loop_
_entity_poly.entity_id
_entity_poly.type
_entity_poly.pdbx_seq_one_letter_code
_entity_poly.pdbx_strand_id
1 'polypeptide(L)'
;MKRSKMYLTLRKRMRHSFENRNLGKRDWKTFLATYSELPEIPKTNILLEPTKKNTAPACTFASLNFQEHETIFIVPADHYIPDTEKFWHCVEIAQRFIENHEGIITFGIVTQIETAHGYIQSNECRKNSKFHEKPNSIQFHFMNRSYFWTSKINCISENN
;
A
#
# COMPACT_ATOMS: atom_id res chain seq x y z
N MET A 1 8.12 -22.10 6.03
CA MET A 1 7.66 -20.73 6.27
C MET A 1 7.74 -19.97 4.94
N LYS A 2 6.62 -19.82 4.23
CA LYS A 2 6.60 -19.07 2.96
C LYS A 2 7.00 -17.62 3.29
N ARG A 3 8.04 -17.11 2.65
CA ARG A 3 8.52 -15.73 2.86
C ARG A 3 7.49 -14.78 2.24
N SER A 4 6.69 -14.11 3.06
CA SER A 4 5.85 -12.99 2.64
C SER A 4 6.76 -11.94 2.01
N LYS A 5 6.50 -11.61 0.74
CA LYS A 5 7.31 -10.62 0.04
C LYS A 5 6.66 -9.26 0.24
N MET A 6 7.30 -8.40 1.02
CA MET A 6 6.88 -7.01 1.17
C MET A 6 7.35 -6.22 -0.06
N TYR A 7 6.41 -5.67 -0.83
CA TYR A 7 6.72 -4.85 -1.99
C TYR A 7 6.40 -3.39 -1.70
N LEU A 8 7.42 -2.56 -1.71
CA LEU A 8 7.27 -1.11 -1.66
C LEU A 8 6.76 -0.63 -3.01
N THR A 9 5.55 -0.06 -3.04
CA THR A 9 5.12 0.71 -4.20
C THR A 9 5.85 2.05 -4.17
N LEU A 10 7.02 2.08 -4.80
CA LEU A 10 7.85 3.27 -4.91
C LEU A 10 7.18 4.27 -5.83
N ARG A 11 6.62 5.31 -5.22
CA ARG A 11 5.94 6.40 -5.92
C ARG A 11 6.94 7.35 -6.58
N LYS A 12 7.69 6.90 -7.58
CA LYS A 12 8.35 7.77 -8.58
C LYS A 12 7.87 7.40 -9.99
N ARG A 13 7.36 8.43 -10.67
CA ARG A 13 6.20 8.35 -11.56
C ARG A 13 6.61 8.55 -13.04
N MET A 14 6.42 7.59 -13.98
CA MET A 14 6.30 7.75 -15.47
C MET A 14 6.44 6.41 -16.24
N ARG A 15 6.43 6.42 -17.59
CA ARG A 15 5.35 6.14 -18.57
C ARG A 15 5.86 5.11 -19.63
N HIS A 16 6.07 3.82 -19.34
CA HIS A 16 5.95 2.69 -20.33
C HIS A 16 6.33 1.31 -19.74
N SER A 17 5.69 0.26 -20.27
CA SER A 17 5.81 -1.16 -19.86
C SER A 17 7.14 -1.81 -20.26
N PHE A 18 7.60 -2.78 -19.47
CA PHE A 18 8.95 -3.36 -19.51
C PHE A 18 9.19 -4.47 -20.55
N GLU A 19 8.23 -4.74 -21.44
CA GLU A 19 8.39 -5.79 -22.46
C GLU A 19 9.17 -5.27 -23.69
N ASN A 20 10.49 -5.41 -23.63
CA ASN A 20 11.40 -5.57 -24.77
C ASN A 20 11.37 -4.53 -25.92
N ARG A 21 10.88 -3.31 -25.72
CA ARG A 21 11.04 -2.22 -26.69
C ARG A 21 11.39 -0.91 -26.00
N ASN A 22 12.64 -0.49 -26.17
CA ASN A 22 13.17 0.87 -25.98
C ASN A 22 12.43 1.71 -24.93
N LEU A 23 12.80 1.55 -23.65
CA LEU A 23 12.43 2.53 -22.63
C LEU A 23 12.84 3.93 -23.14
N GLY A 24 11.89 4.87 -23.17
CA GLY A 24 12.21 6.24 -23.54
C GLY A 24 13.28 6.80 -22.58
N LYS A 25 14.10 7.76 -23.02
CA LYS A 25 15.14 8.40 -22.19
C LYS A 25 14.65 8.82 -20.79
N ARG A 26 13.38 9.21 -20.69
CA ARG A 26 12.74 9.64 -19.45
C ARG A 26 12.39 8.49 -18.50
N ASP A 27 11.97 7.35 -19.04
CA ASP A 27 11.66 6.15 -18.27
C ASP A 27 12.94 5.54 -17.71
N TRP A 28 14.00 5.51 -18.52
CA TRP A 28 15.33 5.07 -18.08
C TRP A 28 15.88 5.94 -16.94
N LYS A 29 15.73 7.27 -17.03
CA LYS A 29 16.14 8.18 -15.94
C LYS A 29 15.38 7.90 -14.64
N THR A 30 14.07 7.63 -14.73
CA THR A 30 13.24 7.34 -13.56
C THR A 30 13.62 5.99 -12.94
N PHE A 31 13.80 4.97 -13.78
CA PHE A 31 14.28 3.66 -13.36
C PHE A 31 15.62 3.74 -12.62
N LEU A 32 16.62 4.41 -13.22
CA LEU A 32 17.93 4.56 -12.61
C LEU A 32 17.87 5.32 -11.28
N ALA A 33 17.06 6.37 -11.19
CA ALA A 33 16.88 7.15 -9.97
C ALA A 33 16.16 6.36 -8.85
N THR A 34 15.33 5.37 -9.19
CA THR A 34 14.75 4.47 -8.20
C THR A 34 15.75 3.39 -7.79
N TYR A 35 16.44 2.79 -8.77
CA TYR A 35 17.43 1.73 -8.54
C TYR A 35 18.65 2.23 -7.75
N SER A 36 19.07 3.50 -7.93
CA SER A 36 20.17 4.07 -7.16
C SER A 36 19.88 4.20 -5.66
N GLU A 37 18.61 4.38 -5.30
CA GLU A 37 18.17 4.47 -3.91
C GLU A 37 18.02 3.08 -3.26
N LEU A 38 17.84 2.03 -4.08
CA LEU A 38 17.56 0.65 -3.65
C LEU A 38 18.34 -0.36 -4.50
N PRO A 39 19.69 -0.31 -4.48
CA PRO A 39 20.53 -1.16 -5.33
C PRO A 39 20.43 -2.66 -5.01
N GLU A 40 19.95 -3.00 -3.82
CA GLU A 40 19.74 -4.37 -3.34
C GLU A 40 18.52 -5.05 -3.95
N ILE A 41 17.57 -4.27 -4.50
CA ILE A 41 16.35 -4.82 -5.09
C ILE A 41 16.65 -5.28 -6.53
N PRO A 42 16.27 -6.51 -6.92
CA PRO A 42 16.40 -6.95 -8.30
C PRO A 42 15.70 -5.99 -9.27
N LYS A 43 16.38 -5.67 -10.38
CA LYS A 43 15.84 -4.77 -11.42
C LYS A 43 14.46 -5.19 -11.92
N THR A 44 14.20 -6.50 -11.98
CA THR A 44 12.93 -7.11 -12.38
C THR A 44 11.77 -6.78 -11.43
N ASN A 45 12.06 -6.36 -10.20
CA ASN A 45 11.06 -6.00 -9.20
C ASN A 45 10.67 -4.51 -9.26
N ILE A 46 11.30 -3.73 -10.14
CA ILE A 46 10.94 -2.33 -10.38
C ILE A 46 9.97 -2.28 -11.56
N LEU A 47 8.70 -2.07 -11.27
CA LEU A 47 7.65 -1.95 -12.26
C LEU A 47 7.48 -0.48 -12.68
N LEU A 48 7.57 -0.21 -13.98
CA LEU A 48 7.30 1.10 -14.54
C LEU A 48 5.87 1.13 -15.10
N GLU A 49 5.06 2.04 -14.58
CA GLU A 49 3.69 2.19 -15.05
C GLU A 49 3.66 2.88 -16.42
N PRO A 50 2.83 2.43 -17.37
CA PRO A 50 2.71 3.06 -18.68
C PRO A 50 1.96 4.38 -18.66
N THR A 51 1.20 4.70 -17.61
CA THR A 51 0.52 5.99 -17.41
C THR A 51 0.20 6.16 -15.94
N LYS A 52 0.26 7.39 -15.42
CA LYS A 52 -0.12 7.67 -14.03
C LYS A 52 -1.64 7.61 -13.91
N LYS A 53 -2.17 6.57 -13.27
CA LYS A 53 -3.62 6.38 -13.07
C LYS A 53 -4.03 6.24 -11.59
N ASN A 54 -3.22 6.81 -10.68
CA ASN A 54 -3.39 6.72 -9.21
C ASN A 54 -3.12 5.32 -8.64
N THR A 55 -3.40 5.13 -7.35
CA THR A 55 -2.96 3.98 -6.56
C THR A 55 -3.62 2.66 -6.98
N ALA A 56 -4.92 2.65 -7.29
CA ALA A 56 -5.61 1.40 -7.61
C ALA A 56 -5.03 0.71 -8.86
N PRO A 57 -4.86 1.39 -10.01
CA PRO A 57 -4.21 0.78 -11.18
C PRO A 57 -2.77 0.35 -10.94
N ALA A 58 -2.02 1.09 -10.11
CA ALA A 58 -0.66 0.70 -9.72
C ALA A 58 -0.65 -0.64 -8.96
N CYS A 59 -1.57 -0.79 -8.01
CA CYS A 59 -1.71 -2.01 -7.22
C CYS A 59 -2.17 -3.17 -8.09
N THR A 60 -3.14 -2.96 -8.99
CA THR A 60 -3.58 -3.98 -9.95
C THR A 60 -2.44 -4.39 -10.89
N PHE A 61 -1.65 -3.44 -11.40
CA PHE A 61 -0.54 -3.76 -12.28
C PHE A 61 0.55 -4.57 -11.56
N ALA A 62 0.85 -4.22 -10.30
CA ALA A 62 1.75 -4.99 -9.47
C ALA A 62 1.20 -6.39 -9.17
N SER A 63 -0.11 -6.52 -8.90
CA SER A 63 -0.73 -7.78 -8.51
C SER A 63 -0.61 -8.88 -9.56
N LEU A 64 -0.56 -8.51 -10.84
CA LEU A 64 -0.37 -9.45 -11.97
C LEU A 64 0.98 -10.20 -11.95
N ASN A 65 1.94 -9.76 -11.12
CA ASN A 65 3.25 -10.41 -11.00
C ASN A 65 3.35 -11.38 -9.82
N PHE A 66 2.26 -11.59 -9.07
CA PHE A 66 2.22 -12.47 -7.91
C PHE A 66 1.47 -13.75 -8.21
N GLN A 67 1.80 -14.79 -7.43
CA GLN A 67 1.07 -16.06 -7.50
C GLN A 67 -0.24 -15.94 -6.74
N GLU A 68 -1.20 -16.76 -7.14
CA GLU A 68 -2.42 -17.00 -6.37
C GLU A 68 -2.04 -17.39 -4.92
N HIS A 69 -2.73 -16.82 -3.94
CA HIS A 69 -2.48 -17.03 -2.50
C HIS A 69 -1.17 -16.45 -1.94
N GLU A 70 -0.49 -15.53 -2.64
CA GLU A 70 0.55 -14.70 -2.03
C GLU A 70 -0.07 -13.52 -1.25
N THR A 71 0.41 -13.29 -0.02
CA THR A 71 0.08 -12.09 0.74
C THR A 71 0.88 -10.90 0.22
N ILE A 72 0.18 -9.84 -0.18
CA ILE A 72 0.75 -8.62 -0.75
C ILE A 72 0.58 -7.48 0.23
N PHE A 73 1.69 -6.85 0.62
CA PHE A 73 1.69 -5.58 1.33
C PHE A 73 1.92 -4.44 0.37
N ILE A 74 1.04 -3.44 0.40
CA ILE A 74 1.14 -2.20 -0.35
C ILE A 74 1.55 -1.11 0.63
N VAL A 75 2.74 -0.54 0.45
CA VAL A 75 3.28 0.51 1.32
C VAL A 75 3.59 1.76 0.48
N PRO A 76 3.06 2.95 0.85
CA PRO A 76 3.46 4.20 0.21
C PRO A 76 4.92 4.53 0.51
N ALA A 77 5.67 4.92 -0.51
CA ALA A 77 7.10 5.23 -0.36
C ALA A 77 7.42 6.59 0.27
N ASP A 78 6.41 7.45 0.41
CA ASP A 78 6.51 8.79 0.99
C ASP A 78 6.12 8.83 2.48
N HIS A 79 6.02 7.67 3.14
CA HIS A 79 5.68 7.56 4.55
C HIS A 79 6.92 7.55 5.45
N TYR A 80 6.87 8.33 6.54
CA TYR A 80 7.86 8.28 7.59
C TYR A 80 7.34 7.46 8.77
N ILE A 81 8.02 6.35 9.06
CA ILE A 81 7.64 5.41 10.14
C ILE A 81 8.87 5.25 11.05
N PRO A 82 8.96 6.03 12.14
CA PRO A 82 10.17 6.06 12.98
C PRO A 82 10.31 4.79 13.85
N ASP A 83 9.20 4.19 14.28
CA ASP A 83 9.19 3.00 15.12
C ASP A 83 9.02 1.75 14.25
N THR A 84 10.14 1.27 13.72
CA THR A 84 10.17 0.11 12.83
C THR A 84 9.77 -1.18 13.52
N GLU A 85 10.07 -1.33 14.81
CA GLU A 85 9.72 -2.54 15.57
C GLU A 85 8.21 -2.67 15.72
N LYS A 86 7.52 -1.59 16.13
CA LYS A 86 6.05 -1.60 16.19
C LYS A 86 5.43 -1.78 14.82
N PHE A 87 6.01 -1.20 13.77
CA PHE A 87 5.52 -1.41 12.41
C PHE A 87 5.57 -2.88 12.01
N TRP A 88 6.71 -3.55 12.19
CA TRP A 88 6.84 -4.97 11.88
C TRP A 88 5.92 -5.84 12.75
N HIS A 89 5.74 -5.51 14.02
CA HIS A 89 4.77 -6.19 14.87
C HIS A 89 3.34 -6.09 14.31
N CYS A 90 2.92 -4.92 13.84
CA CYS A 90 1.63 -4.74 13.18
C CYS A 90 1.54 -5.55 11.87
N VAL A 91 2.61 -5.59 11.07
CA VAL A 91 2.67 -6.40 9.83
C VAL A 91 2.50 -7.89 10.13
N GLU A 92 3.16 -8.41 11.17
CA GLU A 92 3.02 -9.81 11.58
C GLU A 92 1.60 -10.15 12.03
N ILE A 93 0.95 -9.25 12.79
CA ILE A 93 -0.45 -9.41 13.19
C ILE A 93 -1.34 -9.47 11.94
N ALA A 94 -1.14 -8.56 10.98
CA ALA A 94 -1.91 -8.52 9.74
C ALA A 94 -1.72 -9.81 8.92
N GLN A 95 -0.48 -10.30 8.80
CA GLN A 95 -0.20 -11.55 8.10
C GLN A 95 -0.94 -12.73 8.73
N ARG A 96 -0.83 -12.92 10.05
CA ARG A 96 -1.51 -14.02 10.74
C ARG A 96 -3.03 -13.93 10.62
N PHE A 97 -3.57 -12.72 10.62
CA PHE A 97 -4.99 -12.50 10.45
C PHE A 97 -5.45 -12.90 9.04
N ILE A 98 -4.73 -12.47 8.00
CA ILE A 98 -5.12 -12.72 6.61
C ILE A 98 -4.93 -14.18 6.18
N GLU A 99 -4.07 -14.93 6.86
CA GLU A 99 -3.95 -16.39 6.66
C GLU A 99 -5.26 -17.14 6.98
N ASN A 100 -6.11 -16.59 7.85
CA ASN A 100 -7.36 -17.22 8.28
C ASN A 100 -8.61 -16.47 7.80
N HIS A 101 -8.44 -15.37 7.07
CA HIS A 101 -9.53 -14.48 6.69
C HIS A 101 -9.30 -13.89 5.30
N GLU A 102 -10.31 -14.01 4.43
CA GLU A 102 -10.36 -13.25 3.19
C GLU A 102 -10.67 -11.78 3.44
N GLY A 103 -10.02 -10.92 2.66
CA GLY A 103 -10.31 -9.49 2.61
C GLY A 103 -9.07 -8.61 2.46
N ILE A 104 -9.27 -7.31 2.70
CA ILE A 104 -8.22 -6.31 2.73
C ILE A 104 -8.05 -5.84 4.16
N ILE A 105 -6.83 -5.95 4.69
CA ILE A 105 -6.47 -5.34 5.96
C ILE A 105 -5.87 -3.96 5.66
N THR A 106 -6.30 -2.96 6.40
CA THR A 106 -5.74 -1.60 6.32
C THR A 106 -5.28 -1.15 7.70
N PHE A 107 -4.19 -0.39 7.76
CA PHE A 107 -3.62 0.05 9.01
C PHE A 107 -4.17 1.43 9.38
N GLY A 108 -4.84 1.52 10.53
CA GLY A 108 -5.37 2.75 11.09
C GLY A 108 -4.35 3.48 11.97
N ILE A 109 -4.30 4.80 11.88
CA ILE A 109 -3.47 5.65 12.75
C ILE A 109 -4.37 6.39 13.73
N VAL A 110 -4.01 6.33 15.02
CA VAL A 110 -4.64 7.14 16.08
C VAL A 110 -3.98 8.50 16.09
N THR A 111 -4.72 9.54 15.72
CA THR A 111 -4.23 10.91 15.69
C THR A 111 -5.42 11.89 15.79
N GLN A 112 -5.13 13.19 15.81
CA GLN A 112 -6.15 14.23 15.77
C GLN A 112 -6.96 14.18 14.47
N ILE A 113 -8.20 14.63 14.51
CA ILE A 113 -9.09 14.56 13.35
C ILE A 113 -8.76 15.76 12.42
N GLU A 114 -8.48 15.48 11.14
CA GLU A 114 -8.30 16.43 10.03
C GLU A 114 -9.11 16.04 8.78
N THR A 115 -9.52 17.02 7.97
CA THR A 115 -10.32 16.80 6.75
C THR A 115 -9.51 16.35 5.53
N ALA A 116 -8.19 16.50 5.56
CA ALA A 116 -7.31 16.15 4.44
C ALA A 116 -7.11 14.63 4.26
N HIS A 117 -7.48 13.84 5.27
CA HIS A 117 -7.22 12.41 5.35
C HIS A 117 -8.50 11.58 5.16
N GLY A 118 -8.32 10.34 4.67
CA GLY A 118 -9.38 9.34 4.69
C GLY A 118 -9.43 8.62 6.04
N TYR A 119 -10.58 8.07 6.39
CA TYR A 119 -10.81 7.44 7.69
C TYR A 119 -11.40 6.05 7.57
N ILE A 120 -11.03 5.23 8.55
CA ILE A 120 -11.61 3.93 8.81
C ILE A 120 -12.40 4.08 10.10
N GLN A 121 -13.73 3.92 10.01
CA GLN A 121 -14.58 3.81 11.18
C GLN A 121 -14.57 2.36 11.64
N SER A 122 -14.03 2.10 12.83
CA SER A 122 -14.06 0.79 13.46
C SER A 122 -14.21 0.92 14.98
N ASN A 123 -14.98 0.03 15.59
CA ASN A 123 -15.11 0.03 17.05
C ASN A 123 -13.99 -0.79 17.72
N GLU A 124 -13.32 -1.68 16.98
CA GLU A 124 -12.16 -2.51 17.38
C GLU A 124 -11.35 -2.94 16.14
N CYS A 125 -10.18 -3.58 16.28
CA CYS A 125 -9.45 -4.23 15.17
C CYS A 125 -10.22 -5.45 14.61
N ARG A 126 -11.37 -5.25 13.97
CA ARG A 126 -12.28 -6.32 13.51
C ARG A 126 -12.97 -6.00 12.18
N LYS A 127 -13.43 -7.09 11.53
CA LYS A 127 -14.14 -7.16 10.24
C LYS A 127 -15.27 -6.11 10.13
N ASN A 128 -15.52 -5.62 8.91
CA ASN A 128 -16.63 -4.72 8.52
C ASN A 128 -16.49 -3.24 8.92
N SER A 129 -15.28 -2.69 8.85
CA SER A 129 -15.04 -1.24 9.04
C SER A 129 -15.60 -0.43 7.85
N LYS A 130 -16.07 0.80 8.12
CA LYS A 130 -16.53 1.72 7.06
C LYS A 130 -15.39 2.62 6.62
N PHE A 131 -15.24 2.82 5.31
CA PHE A 131 -14.24 3.71 4.74
C PHE A 131 -14.85 5.04 4.32
N HIS A 132 -14.21 6.14 4.73
CA HIS A 132 -14.62 7.51 4.42
C HIS A 132 -13.46 8.26 3.77
N GLU A 133 -13.51 8.46 2.45
CA GLU A 133 -12.49 9.26 1.74
C GLU A 133 -12.78 10.75 1.95
N LYS A 134 -11.90 11.44 2.70
CA LYS A 134 -11.93 12.90 2.92
C LYS A 134 -13.30 13.43 3.34
N PRO A 135 -13.66 13.27 4.63
CA PRO A 135 -14.97 13.67 5.11
C PRO A 135 -15.20 15.16 4.90
N ASN A 136 -16.42 15.52 4.54
CA ASN A 136 -16.82 16.92 4.47
C ASN A 136 -16.91 17.54 5.88
N SER A 137 -17.01 18.87 5.96
CA SER A 137 -17.02 19.61 7.24
C SER A 137 -18.14 19.17 8.19
N ILE A 138 -19.26 18.66 7.68
CA ILE A 138 -20.38 18.18 8.49
C ILE A 138 -20.04 16.80 9.08
N GLN A 139 -19.54 15.88 8.25
CA GLN A 139 -19.13 14.54 8.68
C GLN A 139 -18.06 14.60 9.76
N PHE A 140 -17.12 15.54 9.65
CA PHE A 140 -16.07 15.80 10.63
C PHE A 140 -16.61 15.99 12.05
N HIS A 141 -17.72 16.72 12.22
CA HIS A 141 -18.29 17.01 13.53
C HIS A 141 -18.89 15.78 14.24
N PHE A 142 -19.18 14.72 13.50
CA PHE A 142 -19.73 13.46 14.05
C PHE A 142 -18.65 12.40 14.28
N MET A 143 -17.39 12.71 13.98
CA MET A 143 -16.30 11.76 14.15
C MET A 143 -15.86 11.70 15.61
N ASN A 144 -15.73 10.47 16.11
CA ASN A 144 -15.39 10.16 17.48
C ASN A 144 -14.15 9.23 17.55
N ARG A 145 -13.89 8.64 18.72
CA ARG A 145 -12.73 7.76 18.95
C ARG A 145 -12.74 6.46 18.12
N SER A 146 -13.84 6.13 17.45
CA SER A 146 -13.93 4.99 16.53
C SER A 146 -13.41 5.31 15.12
N TYR A 147 -12.86 6.50 14.87
CA TYR A 147 -12.32 6.88 13.56
C TYR A 147 -10.79 6.96 13.59
N PHE A 148 -10.18 6.21 12.68
CA PHE A 148 -8.72 6.15 12.52
C PHE A 148 -8.35 6.66 11.14
N TRP A 149 -7.25 7.40 11.01
CA TRP A 149 -6.75 7.77 9.68
C TRP A 149 -6.33 6.53 8.93
N THR A 150 -6.67 6.43 7.64
CA THR A 150 -6.06 5.41 6.80
C THR A 150 -4.60 5.77 6.54
N SER A 151 -3.69 4.87 6.93
CA SER A 151 -2.28 4.96 6.55
C SER A 151 -2.04 4.65 5.07
N LYS A 152 -3.07 4.25 4.30
CA LYS A 152 -2.93 3.75 2.93
C LYS A 152 -1.96 2.56 2.78
N ILE A 153 -1.50 1.99 3.90
CA ILE A 153 -0.84 0.70 3.95
C ILE A 153 -1.93 -0.34 3.97
N ASN A 154 -1.87 -1.26 3.02
CA ASN A 154 -2.87 -2.31 2.89
C ASN A 154 -2.20 -3.67 2.72
N CYS A 155 -2.82 -4.70 3.27
CA CYS A 155 -2.43 -6.09 3.12
C CYS A 155 -3.60 -6.84 2.46
N ILE A 156 -3.30 -7.57 1.40
CA ILE A 156 -4.28 -8.31 0.60
C ILE A 156 -3.81 -9.75 0.45
N SER A 157 -4.72 -10.70 0.58
CA SER A 157 -4.49 -12.11 0.26
C SER A 157 -5.73 -12.62 -0.46
N GLU A 158 -5.53 -13.35 -1.55
CA GLU A 158 -6.57 -14.14 -2.18
C GLU A 158 -6.54 -15.53 -1.55
N ASN A 159 -7.47 -15.83 -0.65
CA ASN A 159 -7.66 -17.20 -0.14
C ASN A 159 -8.90 -17.78 -0.83
N ASN A 160 -8.83 -19.06 -1.21
CA ASN A 160 -9.91 -19.82 -1.86
C ASN A 160 -11.16 -19.96 -1.00
#